data_AF-E9EHV2-F1
#
_entry.id   AF-E9EHV2-F1
#
_cell.length_a   1.000
_cell.length_b   1.000
_cell.length_c   1.000
_cell.angle_alpha   90.00
_cell.angle_beta   90.00
_cell.angle_gamma   90.00
#
_symmetry.space_group_name_H-M   'P 1'
#
loop_
_entity.id
_entity.type
_entity.pdbx_description
1 polymer ?
#
loop_
_entity_poly.entity_id
_entity_poly.type
_entity_poly.pdbx_seq_one_letter_code
_entity_poly.pdbx_strand_id
1 'polypeptide(L)'
;MASQTLMMTSLGAHLVASVCTMIRPQSCLGRQKQPLMALLLLSGMSLVTPQNPRDNFCRRFAHQTVVIDDKLYIDGGWVNFDDFQRSHQNYSITRGGELWPNLTINLSKNNRQWRDILTANPCSIPTVSGGALWGDDVNKRFYLYGGDWNTGYAREPYRLLSYDILYDTWDDFGAPSINPPPEIASYGAGVGVSETGNGYYYGGWVSNASMSGWSESRTMSSNFYSYAYETGTFTQAAGPDNNTRAEGAMVWIPAGDTQGLLVYMGGVVSNSGSGTVAPQPFDKIFVFDATGNSWSTQAATGVIPQNRRQFCMDVAWAPDRSSYNIYLWGGLSVPPPLVNATSFNDIYILTLPSFTWVKAYPDHHGNATLPPAYGHYSASCNMVKSMSQLFVIGGTYTDTNACDLAVDAWAQHNFWTGTYHNQGDNKTYWALFDPNVTDNVVPIDVYGVVGGDRSGGATLTSPKGGFDPGNKPLQDLMARKPTIPSRSPTRHVASPTGTPTPPPVPGPTLSAGAIAGIVVGSVAGVSLLLFGWFLVGRMVVRRRRERRQSKMTQDARLYSVSSTAAPPSMATSIEPSSYVASRWSRPGSPQEPSELPSQPNGHARGVLGAVSELPPTGGEDGIKP
;
A
#
# COMPACT_ATOMS: atom_id res chain seq x y z
N MET A 1 -8.05 -53.11 -9.74
CA MET A 1 -8.87 -52.91 -8.51
C MET A 1 -9.61 -51.60 -8.66
N ALA A 2 -10.82 -51.47 -8.12
CA ALA A 2 -11.69 -50.32 -8.33
C ALA A 2 -12.09 -49.65 -7.00
N SER A 3 -12.48 -48.37 -7.08
CA SER A 3 -13.03 -47.54 -6.00
C SER A 3 -12.10 -47.21 -4.83
N GLN A 4 -11.65 -45.95 -4.77
CA GLN A 4 -11.99 -45.03 -3.67
C GLN A 4 -11.58 -43.58 -4.03
N THR A 5 -11.92 -42.63 -3.16
CA THR A 5 -11.53 -41.19 -3.23
C THR A 5 -12.21 -40.35 -4.32
N LEU A 6 -13.55 -40.23 -4.28
CA LEU A 6 -14.27 -39.14 -4.95
C LEU A 6 -15.54 -38.75 -4.17
N MET A 7 -15.39 -38.08 -3.01
CA MET A 7 -16.49 -37.45 -2.26
C MET A 7 -15.97 -36.44 -1.20
N MET A 8 -15.65 -35.21 -1.60
CA MET A 8 -15.50 -34.10 -0.63
C MET A 8 -15.72 -32.69 -1.19
N THR A 9 -16.54 -32.55 -2.24
CA THR A 9 -16.74 -31.29 -2.99
C THR A 9 -18.21 -30.96 -3.28
N SER A 10 -19.13 -31.26 -2.35
CA SER A 10 -20.50 -30.72 -2.39
C SER A 10 -21.14 -30.62 -1.00
N LEU A 11 -21.01 -29.45 -0.36
CA LEU A 11 -21.68 -29.14 0.91
C LEU A 11 -21.98 -27.64 1.14
N GLY A 12 -21.37 -26.73 0.36
CA GLY A 12 -21.61 -25.28 0.48
C GLY A 12 -22.78 -24.70 -0.34
N ALA A 13 -23.27 -25.42 -1.37
CA ALA A 13 -24.13 -24.83 -2.41
C ALA A 13 -25.65 -25.07 -2.25
N HIS A 14 -26.09 -25.99 -1.38
CA HIS A 14 -27.50 -26.40 -1.30
C HIS A 14 -28.29 -25.84 -0.11
N LEU A 15 -27.67 -25.11 0.82
CA LEU A 15 -28.32 -24.71 2.08
C LEU A 15 -29.32 -23.55 1.98
N VAL A 16 -29.44 -22.90 0.81
CA VAL A 16 -30.28 -21.69 0.62
C VAL A 16 -31.54 -21.95 -0.22
N ALA A 17 -31.63 -23.10 -0.91
CA ALA A 17 -32.68 -23.38 -1.90
C ALA A 17 -33.85 -24.27 -1.41
N SER A 18 -33.76 -24.88 -0.22
CA SER A 18 -34.67 -25.94 0.23
C SER A 18 -35.47 -25.61 1.51
N VAL A 19 -36.03 -24.41 1.59
CA VAL A 19 -36.92 -23.98 2.71
C VAL A 19 -38.38 -23.79 2.28
N CYS A 20 -38.68 -23.81 0.97
CA CYS A 20 -40.02 -23.57 0.42
C CYS A 20 -40.59 -24.73 -0.41
N THR A 21 -40.76 -25.93 0.18
CA THR A 21 -41.82 -26.87 -0.23
C THR A 21 -42.08 -27.99 0.81
N MET A 22 -43.33 -28.44 0.85
CA MET A 22 -43.82 -29.68 1.51
C MET A 22 -43.50 -29.91 3.00
N ILE A 23 -44.30 -29.33 3.89
CA ILE A 23 -44.82 -30.07 5.04
C ILE A 23 -46.35 -29.88 5.11
N ARG A 24 -47.12 -30.96 4.87
CA ARG A 24 -48.52 -31.05 5.31
C ARG A 24 -48.51 -31.49 6.78
N PRO A 25 -49.30 -30.87 7.67
CA PRO A 25 -49.37 -31.30 9.05
C PRO A 25 -50.17 -32.61 9.16
N GLN A 26 -49.51 -33.70 9.55
CA GLN A 26 -50.19 -34.84 10.19
C GLN A 26 -49.98 -34.78 11.70
N SER A 27 -51.06 -35.04 12.43
CA SER A 27 -51.14 -34.98 13.88
C SER A 27 -50.50 -36.21 14.55
N CYS A 28 -49.66 -35.98 15.57
CA CYS A 28 -49.61 -36.70 16.87
C CYS A 28 -48.19 -36.65 17.48
N LEU A 29 -47.89 -35.64 18.30
CA LEU A 29 -46.80 -35.66 19.29
C LEU A 29 -47.03 -34.62 20.40
N GLY A 30 -46.52 -34.90 21.60
CA GLY A 30 -46.93 -34.25 22.85
C GLY A 30 -46.61 -32.75 22.97
N ARG A 31 -47.58 -31.97 23.46
CA ARG A 31 -47.61 -30.49 23.48
C ARG A 31 -46.68 -29.81 24.50
N GLN A 32 -45.51 -30.40 24.83
CA GLN A 32 -44.70 -29.98 25.99
C GLN A 32 -43.17 -29.94 25.77
N LYS A 33 -42.67 -30.04 24.52
CA LYS A 33 -41.23 -29.91 24.20
C LYS A 33 -40.87 -28.88 23.11
N GLN A 34 -41.84 -28.12 22.59
CA GLN A 34 -41.61 -27.15 21.50
C GLN A 34 -40.75 -25.91 21.85
N PRO A 35 -40.81 -25.27 23.04
CA PRO A 35 -40.02 -24.05 23.26
C PRO A 35 -38.51 -24.31 23.39
N LEU A 36 -38.10 -25.49 23.85
CA LEU A 36 -36.68 -25.84 24.02
C LEU A 36 -35.97 -25.99 22.66
N MET A 37 -36.65 -26.57 21.67
CA MET A 37 -36.05 -26.86 20.36
C MET A 37 -35.91 -25.59 19.50
N ALA A 38 -36.78 -24.59 19.70
CA ALA A 38 -36.63 -23.27 19.10
C ALA A 38 -35.41 -22.50 19.64
N LEU A 39 -35.19 -22.52 20.97
CA LEU A 39 -34.00 -21.91 21.57
C LEU A 39 -32.70 -22.57 21.09
N LEU A 40 -32.67 -23.92 21.01
CA LEU A 40 -31.48 -24.65 20.55
C LEU A 40 -31.11 -24.36 19.09
N LEU A 41 -32.11 -24.15 18.22
CA LEU A 41 -31.86 -23.72 16.84
C LEU A 41 -31.38 -22.26 16.75
N LEU A 42 -31.81 -21.38 17.65
CA LEU A 42 -31.33 -19.99 17.73
C LEU A 42 -29.91 -19.88 18.31
N SER A 43 -29.45 -20.84 19.12
CA SER A 43 -28.07 -20.87 19.64
C SER A 43 -27.03 -21.48 18.69
N GLY A 44 -27.44 -22.04 17.54
CA GLY A 44 -26.55 -22.73 16.61
C GLY A 44 -26.01 -21.88 15.45
N MET A 45 -26.62 -20.74 15.15
CA MET A 45 -26.19 -19.84 14.08
C MET A 45 -25.34 -18.70 14.63
N SER A 46 -24.02 -18.89 14.66
CA SER A 46 -23.08 -17.78 14.65
C SER A 46 -23.32 -16.95 13.38
N LEU A 47 -24.03 -15.84 13.53
CA LEU A 47 -24.14 -14.81 12.49
C LEU A 47 -22.74 -14.26 12.25
N VAL A 48 -22.05 -14.80 11.25
CA VAL A 48 -20.86 -14.19 10.67
C VAL A 48 -21.33 -12.89 10.03
N THR A 49 -21.23 -11.80 10.79
CA THR A 49 -21.40 -10.44 10.27
C THR A 49 -20.43 -10.28 9.11
N PRO A 50 -20.91 -9.96 7.88
CA PRO A 50 -20.01 -9.74 6.76
C PRO A 50 -18.99 -8.67 7.14
N GLN A 51 -17.70 -9.01 7.04
CA GLN A 51 -16.61 -8.08 7.33
C GLN A 51 -16.79 -6.81 6.49
N ASN A 52 -16.83 -5.65 7.14
CA ASN A 52 -16.92 -4.37 6.44
C ASN A 52 -15.52 -3.99 5.96
N PRO A 53 -15.20 -4.01 4.64
CA PRO A 53 -13.82 -3.85 4.19
C PRO A 53 -13.23 -2.46 4.43
N ARG A 54 -14.06 -1.47 4.80
CA ARG A 54 -13.61 -0.16 5.27
C ARG A 54 -13.13 -0.20 6.73
N ASP A 55 -13.93 -0.78 7.61
CA ASP A 55 -13.79 -0.69 9.07
C ASP A 55 -12.96 -1.85 9.65
N ASN A 56 -12.98 -3.00 8.97
CA ASN A 56 -12.28 -4.23 9.34
C ASN A 56 -11.03 -4.48 8.48
N PHE A 57 -10.50 -3.45 7.80
CA PHE A 57 -9.30 -3.60 6.94
C PHE A 57 -8.06 -4.00 7.76
N CYS A 58 -7.28 -4.97 7.27
CA CYS A 58 -6.02 -5.37 7.90
C CYS A 58 -4.82 -5.21 6.96
N ARG A 59 -4.83 -5.79 5.76
CA ARG A 59 -3.79 -5.57 4.73
C ARG A 59 -4.27 -6.02 3.34
N ARG A 60 -3.55 -5.63 2.28
CA ARG A 60 -3.84 -6.02 0.88
C ARG A 60 -2.55 -6.31 0.09
N PHE A 61 -2.54 -7.29 -0.81
CA PHE A 61 -1.32 -7.71 -1.50
C PHE A 61 -1.58 -8.36 -2.87
N ALA A 62 -0.55 -8.43 -3.71
CA ALA A 62 -0.55 -8.96 -5.08
C ALA A 62 -1.63 -8.35 -5.99
N HIS A 63 -2.06 -7.13 -5.67
CA HIS A 63 -2.99 -6.30 -6.42
C HIS A 63 -2.23 -5.48 -7.48
N GLN A 64 -2.98 -4.85 -8.37
CA GLN A 64 -2.46 -4.08 -9.49
C GLN A 64 -2.91 -2.63 -9.35
N THR A 65 -2.03 -1.70 -9.70
CA THR A 65 -2.29 -0.26 -9.60
C THR A 65 -1.92 0.48 -10.86
N VAL A 66 -2.54 1.64 -11.04
CA VAL A 66 -2.17 2.62 -12.05
C VAL A 66 -2.61 4.01 -11.59
N VAL A 67 -1.80 5.02 -11.84
CA VAL A 67 -2.19 6.42 -11.67
C VAL A 67 -2.61 6.97 -13.03
N ILE A 68 -3.79 7.60 -13.09
CA ILE A 68 -4.27 8.36 -14.27
C ILE A 68 -4.77 9.73 -13.77
N ASP A 69 -4.25 10.81 -14.35
CA ASP A 69 -4.27 12.15 -13.75
C ASP A 69 -3.79 12.11 -12.27
N ASP A 70 -4.45 12.83 -11.37
CA ASP A 70 -4.21 12.78 -9.91
C ASP A 70 -5.00 11.63 -9.21
N LYS A 71 -5.15 10.45 -9.85
CA LYS A 71 -5.99 9.35 -9.33
C LYS A 71 -5.33 7.97 -9.43
N LEU A 72 -5.11 7.34 -8.27
CA LEU A 72 -4.62 5.97 -8.06
C LEU A 72 -5.74 4.92 -8.12
N TYR A 73 -5.85 4.20 -9.23
CA TYR A 73 -6.78 3.07 -9.36
C TYR A 73 -6.12 1.79 -8.82
N ILE A 74 -6.92 0.95 -8.16
CA ILE A 74 -6.46 -0.32 -7.58
C ILE A 74 -7.50 -1.40 -7.87
N ASP A 75 -7.09 -2.46 -8.57
CA ASP A 75 -7.92 -3.66 -8.79
C ASP A 75 -7.16 -4.94 -8.42
N GLY A 76 -7.88 -6.05 -8.38
CA GLY A 76 -7.31 -7.37 -8.20
C GLY A 76 -6.70 -7.62 -6.81
N GLY A 77 -5.80 -8.61 -6.76
CA GLY A 77 -5.11 -9.03 -5.56
C GLY A 77 -6.01 -9.54 -4.43
N TRP A 78 -5.44 -9.57 -3.24
CA TRP A 78 -6.00 -10.18 -2.03
C TRP A 78 -6.13 -9.16 -0.91
N VAL A 79 -7.13 -9.36 -0.04
CA VAL A 79 -7.34 -8.59 1.19
C VAL A 79 -7.41 -9.55 2.38
N ASN A 80 -6.84 -9.12 3.50
CA ASN A 80 -7.06 -9.69 4.82
C ASN A 80 -7.86 -8.68 5.67
N PHE A 81 -8.74 -9.20 6.53
CA PHE A 81 -9.50 -8.40 7.51
C PHE A 81 -8.90 -8.52 8.92
N ASP A 82 -9.40 -7.72 9.86
CA ASP A 82 -8.92 -7.65 11.25
C ASP A 82 -8.86 -9.01 11.99
N ASP A 83 -9.72 -9.95 11.60
CA ASP A 83 -9.71 -11.33 12.09
C ASP A 83 -8.51 -12.19 11.62
N PHE A 84 -7.65 -11.70 10.71
CA PHE A 84 -6.62 -12.49 10.04
C PHE A 84 -5.61 -13.15 10.99
N GLN A 85 -5.36 -12.55 12.17
CA GLN A 85 -4.57 -13.16 13.24
C GLN A 85 -5.15 -14.49 13.78
N ARG A 86 -6.41 -14.80 13.46
CA ARG A 86 -7.15 -16.00 13.85
C ARG A 86 -7.68 -16.80 12.66
N SER A 87 -8.12 -16.12 11.59
CA SER A 87 -8.71 -16.76 10.42
C SER A 87 -7.65 -17.27 9.44
N HIS A 88 -6.54 -16.55 9.30
CA HIS A 88 -5.55 -16.70 8.24
C HIS A 88 -6.15 -16.73 6.82
N GLN A 89 -7.34 -16.12 6.61
CA GLN A 89 -8.05 -16.16 5.33
C GLN A 89 -7.68 -14.99 4.42
N ASN A 90 -7.41 -15.32 3.15
CA ASN A 90 -7.22 -14.37 2.06
C ASN A 90 -8.54 -14.23 1.30
N TYR A 91 -9.05 -13.01 1.18
CA TYR A 91 -10.31 -12.71 0.48
C TYR A 91 -10.04 -12.05 -0.88
N SER A 92 -10.77 -12.49 -1.90
CA SER A 92 -10.73 -11.91 -3.25
C SER A 92 -11.86 -10.88 -3.41
N ILE A 93 -11.54 -9.67 -3.90
CA ILE A 93 -12.50 -8.55 -4.03
C ILE A 93 -13.42 -8.69 -5.26
N THR A 94 -14.16 -9.80 -5.31
CA THR A 94 -15.07 -10.17 -6.41
C THR A 94 -16.33 -9.30 -6.50
N ARG A 95 -16.68 -8.56 -5.43
CA ARG A 95 -17.90 -7.73 -5.38
C ARG A 95 -17.54 -6.25 -5.31
N GLY A 96 -18.02 -5.47 -6.27
CA GLY A 96 -17.92 -4.01 -6.26
C GLY A 96 -18.92 -3.40 -5.29
N GLY A 97 -18.47 -3.10 -4.07
CA GLY A 97 -19.15 -2.18 -3.16
C GLY A 97 -18.40 -0.84 -3.10
N GLU A 98 -18.88 0.09 -2.29
CA GLU A 98 -18.18 1.35 -2.02
C GLU A 98 -17.05 1.14 -1.01
N LEU A 99 -15.94 0.56 -1.47
CA LEU A 99 -14.97 -0.15 -0.63
C LEU A 99 -13.77 0.68 -0.16
N TRP A 100 -13.56 1.89 -0.69
CA TRP A 100 -12.41 2.74 -0.36
C TRP A 100 -12.87 4.18 -0.11
N PRO A 101 -12.58 4.79 1.06
CA PRO A 101 -12.86 6.21 1.28
C PRO A 101 -12.02 7.14 0.41
N ASN A 102 -12.50 8.37 0.24
CA ASN A 102 -11.99 9.35 -0.72
C ASN A 102 -10.47 9.62 -0.60
N LEU A 103 -9.69 8.99 -1.49
CA LEU A 103 -8.52 9.61 -2.11
C LEU A 103 -8.30 9.15 -3.57
N THR A 104 -8.95 8.08 -4.04
CA THR A 104 -9.29 7.88 -5.47
C THR A 104 -10.64 7.18 -5.61
N ILE A 105 -11.18 7.20 -6.83
CA ILE A 105 -12.51 6.76 -7.26
C ILE A 105 -12.96 5.44 -6.63
N ASN A 106 -14.06 5.60 -5.91
CA ASN A 106 -15.08 4.60 -5.57
C ASN A 106 -15.44 3.75 -6.83
N LEU A 107 -15.18 2.44 -6.82
CA LEU A 107 -15.57 1.51 -7.91
C LEU A 107 -17.09 1.20 -7.86
N SER A 108 -17.89 2.26 -7.94
CA SER A 108 -19.28 2.32 -7.50
C SER A 108 -20.34 2.13 -8.59
N LYS A 109 -20.25 1.03 -9.35
CA LYS A 109 -21.45 0.32 -9.86
C LYS A 109 -21.22 -1.20 -9.89
N ASN A 110 -22.32 -1.93 -9.78
CA ASN A 110 -22.41 -3.39 -9.86
C ASN A 110 -22.14 -3.97 -11.27
N ASN A 111 -21.27 -3.35 -12.08
CA ASN A 111 -21.04 -3.74 -13.48
C ASN A 111 -19.64 -4.34 -13.73
N ARG A 112 -19.17 -5.24 -12.85
CA ARG A 112 -18.17 -6.29 -13.22
C ARG A 112 -18.81 -7.37 -14.13
N GLN A 113 -19.71 -6.96 -15.01
CA GLN A 113 -20.35 -7.80 -16.03
C GLN A 113 -20.28 -7.02 -17.35
N TRP A 114 -19.64 -7.59 -18.37
CA TRP A 114 -19.87 -7.15 -19.74
C TRP A 114 -20.93 -8.06 -20.37
N ARG A 115 -21.79 -7.48 -21.22
CA ARG A 115 -22.78 -8.25 -21.96
C ARG A 115 -22.16 -8.66 -23.28
N ASP A 116 -21.92 -9.96 -23.45
CA ASP A 116 -21.63 -10.47 -24.78
C ASP A 116 -22.86 -10.30 -25.68
N ILE A 117 -22.67 -9.52 -26.74
CA ILE A 117 -23.68 -9.22 -27.76
C ILE A 117 -24.02 -10.51 -28.56
N LEU A 118 -23.12 -11.49 -28.60
CA LEU A 118 -23.26 -12.73 -29.37
C LEU A 118 -23.87 -13.89 -28.57
N THR A 119 -23.49 -14.10 -27.30
CA THR A 119 -23.97 -15.25 -26.50
C THR A 119 -25.00 -14.91 -25.42
N ALA A 120 -25.24 -13.63 -25.12
CA ALA A 120 -26.15 -13.15 -24.08
C ALA A 120 -25.88 -13.66 -22.64
N ASN A 121 -24.77 -14.36 -22.41
CA ASN A 121 -24.32 -14.75 -21.07
C ASN A 121 -23.60 -13.57 -20.38
N PRO A 122 -23.79 -13.37 -19.06
CA PRO A 122 -23.07 -12.33 -18.31
C PRO A 122 -21.65 -12.80 -17.96
N CYS A 123 -20.67 -12.42 -18.78
CA CYS A 123 -19.27 -12.68 -18.51
C CYS A 123 -18.75 -11.74 -17.41
N SER A 124 -18.23 -12.31 -16.32
CA SER A 124 -17.70 -11.56 -15.18
C SER A 124 -16.26 -11.11 -15.41
N ILE A 125 -15.95 -9.85 -15.12
CA ILE A 125 -14.56 -9.36 -15.06
C ILE A 125 -13.81 -10.13 -13.96
N PRO A 126 -12.71 -10.84 -14.27
CA PRO A 126 -12.03 -11.70 -13.31
C PRO A 126 -11.25 -10.87 -12.29
N THR A 127 -11.24 -11.31 -11.03
CA THR A 127 -10.36 -10.75 -9.99
C THR A 127 -9.08 -11.59 -9.96
N VAL A 128 -7.96 -10.98 -10.39
CA VAL A 128 -6.67 -11.63 -10.63
C VAL A 128 -5.58 -11.05 -9.74
N SER A 129 -4.54 -11.83 -9.43
CA SER A 129 -3.35 -11.38 -8.68
C SER A 129 -2.08 -11.49 -9.52
N GLY A 130 -1.17 -10.52 -9.37
CA GLY A 130 0.07 -10.46 -10.16
C GLY A 130 -0.11 -10.14 -11.65
N GLY A 131 -1.24 -9.59 -12.08
CA GLY A 131 -1.34 -8.98 -13.41
C GLY A 131 -0.63 -7.62 -13.48
N ALA A 132 -0.88 -6.87 -14.54
CA ALA A 132 -0.53 -5.46 -14.64
C ALA A 132 -1.75 -4.62 -15.03
N LEU A 133 -1.77 -3.34 -14.62
CA LEU A 133 -2.62 -2.33 -15.22
C LEU A 133 -1.76 -1.44 -16.14
N TRP A 134 -2.24 -1.22 -17.36
CA TRP A 134 -1.61 -0.37 -18.35
C TRP A 134 -2.41 0.93 -18.47
N GLY A 135 -1.84 2.06 -18.05
CA GLY A 135 -2.53 3.36 -18.04
C GLY A 135 -2.51 4.07 -19.39
N ASP A 136 -3.63 4.73 -19.69
CA ASP A 136 -3.75 5.69 -20.79
C ASP A 136 -4.49 6.96 -20.29
N ASP A 137 -3.71 7.98 -19.88
CA ASP A 137 -4.22 9.30 -19.51
C ASP A 137 -4.87 10.03 -20.68
N VAL A 138 -4.46 9.73 -21.90
CA VAL A 138 -4.89 10.43 -23.10
C VAL A 138 -6.32 10.00 -23.45
N ASN A 139 -6.63 8.72 -23.28
CA ASN A 139 -7.98 8.18 -23.49
C ASN A 139 -8.79 7.96 -22.19
N LYS A 140 -8.23 8.32 -21.02
CA LYS A 140 -8.86 8.22 -19.69
C LYS A 140 -9.39 6.81 -19.41
N ARG A 141 -8.50 5.83 -19.48
CA ARG A 141 -8.77 4.41 -19.26
C ARG A 141 -7.50 3.65 -18.88
N PHE A 142 -7.66 2.46 -18.32
CA PHE A 142 -6.57 1.50 -18.18
C PHE A 142 -6.95 0.14 -18.76
N TYR A 143 -5.95 -0.70 -19.07
CA TYR A 143 -6.14 -2.07 -19.54
C TYR A 143 -5.61 -3.07 -18.50
N LEU A 144 -6.28 -4.20 -18.31
CA LEU A 144 -5.88 -5.29 -17.41
C LEU A 144 -5.18 -6.40 -18.21
N TYR A 145 -3.89 -6.63 -17.92
CA TYR A 145 -3.10 -7.69 -18.53
C TYR A 145 -2.71 -8.78 -17.52
N GLY A 146 -2.98 -10.04 -17.87
CA GLY A 146 -2.51 -11.23 -17.14
C GLY A 146 -2.95 -11.36 -15.68
N GLY A 147 -2.18 -12.12 -14.92
CA GLY A 147 -2.44 -12.46 -13.51
C GLY A 147 -3.11 -13.82 -13.29
N ASP A 148 -2.90 -14.41 -12.11
CA ASP A 148 -3.55 -15.66 -11.68
C ASP A 148 -4.96 -15.33 -11.19
N TRP A 149 -6.00 -16.02 -11.67
CA TRP A 149 -7.37 -15.91 -11.16
C TRP A 149 -7.37 -16.29 -9.67
N ASN A 150 -7.77 -15.37 -8.80
CA ASN A 150 -7.69 -15.56 -7.35
C ASN A 150 -8.46 -16.81 -6.88
N THR A 151 -9.59 -17.13 -7.49
CA THR A 151 -10.46 -18.24 -7.06
C THR A 151 -10.73 -19.22 -8.21
N GLY A 152 -10.05 -20.36 -8.18
CA GLY A 152 -10.22 -21.46 -9.14
C GLY A 152 -9.15 -21.45 -10.23
N TYR A 153 -9.59 -21.58 -11.47
CA TYR A 153 -8.77 -21.60 -12.68
C TYR A 153 -9.36 -20.63 -13.71
N ALA A 154 -8.54 -20.16 -14.64
CA ALA A 154 -8.97 -19.37 -15.78
C ALA A 154 -9.94 -20.21 -16.64
N ARG A 155 -11.17 -19.71 -16.82
CA ARG A 155 -12.24 -20.44 -17.52
C ARG A 155 -12.31 -20.07 -18.98
N GLU A 156 -12.37 -18.78 -19.25
CA GLU A 156 -12.46 -18.25 -20.61
C GLU A 156 -11.07 -18.05 -21.22
N PRO A 157 -10.92 -18.17 -22.56
CA PRO A 157 -9.75 -17.68 -23.26
C PRO A 157 -9.50 -16.19 -22.95
N TYR A 158 -8.23 -15.79 -22.92
CA TYR A 158 -7.88 -14.42 -22.57
C TYR A 158 -8.40 -13.40 -23.59
N ARG A 159 -8.88 -12.28 -23.05
CA ARG A 159 -9.37 -11.10 -23.77
C ARG A 159 -8.80 -9.88 -23.06
N LEU A 160 -8.42 -8.85 -23.81
CA LEU A 160 -7.93 -7.61 -23.21
C LEU A 160 -9.12 -6.81 -22.69
N LEU A 161 -9.20 -6.66 -21.37
CA LEU A 161 -10.27 -5.91 -20.70
C LEU A 161 -9.76 -4.50 -20.37
N SER A 162 -10.59 -3.48 -20.55
CA SER A 162 -10.26 -2.10 -20.21
C SER A 162 -11.34 -1.48 -19.33
N TYR A 163 -10.97 -0.59 -18.41
CA TYR A 163 -11.91 0.19 -17.62
C TYR A 163 -11.93 1.64 -18.10
N ASP A 164 -13.09 2.11 -18.55
CA ASP A 164 -13.31 3.46 -19.02
C ASP A 164 -13.69 4.39 -17.86
N ILE A 165 -12.77 5.28 -17.49
CA ILE A 165 -12.92 6.16 -16.32
C ILE A 165 -14.00 7.24 -16.55
N LEU A 166 -14.30 7.59 -17.80
CA LEU A 166 -15.32 8.61 -18.11
C LEU A 166 -16.74 8.04 -18.07
N TYR A 167 -16.89 6.74 -18.29
CA TYR A 167 -18.20 6.06 -18.29
C TYR A 167 -18.44 5.15 -17.07
N ASP A 168 -17.42 4.84 -16.28
CA ASP A 168 -17.50 3.93 -15.12
C ASP A 168 -17.96 2.51 -15.55
N THR A 169 -17.34 2.02 -16.63
CA THR A 169 -17.66 0.74 -17.29
C THR A 169 -16.42 -0.06 -17.66
N TRP A 170 -16.56 -1.38 -17.70
CA TRP A 170 -15.57 -2.25 -18.31
C TRP A 170 -15.93 -2.54 -19.77
N ASP A 171 -14.99 -2.24 -20.66
CA ASP A 171 -15.01 -2.55 -22.09
C ASP A 171 -14.17 -3.81 -22.37
N ASP A 172 -14.52 -4.55 -23.42
CA ASP A 172 -13.82 -5.75 -23.87
C ASP A 172 -13.25 -5.53 -25.28
N PHE A 173 -11.92 -5.54 -25.38
CA PHE A 173 -11.18 -5.33 -26.64
C PHE A 173 -10.94 -6.64 -27.40
N GLY A 174 -11.46 -7.77 -26.89
CA GLY A 174 -11.39 -9.07 -27.54
C GLY A 174 -10.06 -9.80 -27.34
N ALA A 175 -9.90 -10.92 -28.06
CA ALA A 175 -8.70 -11.75 -28.00
C ALA A 175 -7.52 -11.08 -28.75
N PRO A 176 -6.28 -11.16 -28.24
CA PRO A 176 -5.09 -10.64 -28.91
C PRO A 176 -4.92 -11.15 -30.35
N SER A 177 -4.74 -10.23 -31.30
CA SER A 177 -4.65 -10.52 -32.74
C SER A 177 -3.23 -10.93 -33.18
N ILE A 178 -2.63 -11.90 -32.49
CA ILE A 178 -1.28 -12.41 -32.74
C ILE A 178 -1.28 -13.95 -32.84
N ASN A 179 -0.38 -14.50 -33.64
CA ASN A 179 -0.24 -15.95 -33.88
C ASN A 179 1.23 -16.38 -33.68
N PRO A 180 1.55 -17.26 -32.71
CA PRO A 180 0.64 -17.87 -31.75
C PRO A 180 0.00 -16.84 -30.79
N PRO A 181 -1.16 -17.14 -30.19
CA PRO A 181 -1.72 -16.34 -29.11
C PRO A 181 -0.72 -16.19 -27.95
N PRO A 182 -0.76 -15.07 -27.19
CA PRO A 182 0.27 -14.76 -26.22
C PRO A 182 0.20 -15.67 -24.98
N GLU A 183 1.36 -15.96 -24.40
CA GLU A 183 1.46 -16.63 -23.11
C GLU A 183 1.02 -15.68 -21.98
N ILE A 184 -0.22 -15.86 -21.54
CA ILE A 184 -0.81 -15.11 -20.44
C ILE A 184 -0.29 -15.64 -19.12
N ALA A 185 0.53 -14.81 -18.49
CA ALA A 185 1.27 -15.14 -17.29
C ALA A 185 0.88 -14.24 -16.10
N SER A 186 1.34 -14.62 -14.91
CA SER A 186 1.18 -13.89 -13.66
C SER A 186 2.53 -13.57 -13.03
N TYR A 187 2.63 -12.44 -12.32
CA TYR A 187 3.86 -11.91 -11.77
C TYR A 187 4.98 -11.76 -12.81
N GLY A 188 4.65 -11.45 -14.06
CA GLY A 188 5.60 -10.88 -15.02
C GLY A 188 5.80 -9.39 -14.76
N ALA A 189 6.85 -8.81 -15.33
CA ALA A 189 7.12 -7.39 -15.24
C ALA A 189 6.27 -6.64 -16.28
N GLY A 190 5.29 -5.85 -15.84
CA GLY A 190 4.42 -5.06 -16.71
C GLY A 190 4.52 -3.56 -16.44
N VAL A 191 4.44 -2.75 -17.49
CA VAL A 191 4.36 -1.29 -17.41
C VAL A 191 3.47 -0.74 -18.53
N GLY A 192 2.67 0.28 -18.24
CA GLY A 192 1.94 1.06 -19.25
C GLY A 192 2.64 2.39 -19.47
N VAL A 193 2.84 2.78 -20.73
CA VAL A 193 3.51 4.03 -21.12
C VAL A 193 2.50 4.96 -21.78
N SER A 194 1.96 5.84 -20.96
CA SER A 194 0.90 6.79 -21.34
C SER A 194 1.38 7.80 -22.38
N GLU A 195 2.66 8.14 -22.37
CA GLU A 195 3.30 9.10 -23.27
C GLU A 195 3.47 8.55 -24.70
N THR A 196 3.69 7.25 -24.86
CA THR A 196 3.93 6.61 -26.18
C THR A 196 2.76 5.78 -26.68
N GLY A 197 1.80 5.44 -25.80
CA GLY A 197 0.60 4.66 -26.15
C GLY A 197 0.84 3.15 -26.13
N ASN A 198 1.75 2.66 -25.29
CA ASN A 198 2.16 1.26 -25.29
C ASN A 198 2.08 0.61 -23.91
N GLY A 199 1.39 -0.53 -23.83
CA GLY A 199 1.52 -1.48 -22.73
C GLY A 199 2.62 -2.49 -23.03
N TYR A 200 3.45 -2.82 -22.05
CA TYR A 200 4.48 -3.85 -22.15
C TYR A 200 4.34 -4.88 -21.02
N TYR A 201 4.65 -6.15 -21.29
CA TYR A 201 4.69 -7.22 -20.28
C TYR A 201 5.75 -8.27 -20.61
N TYR A 202 6.63 -8.58 -19.65
CA TYR A 202 7.75 -9.51 -19.80
C TYR A 202 7.70 -10.67 -18.80
N GLY A 203 7.76 -11.90 -19.32
CA GLY A 203 7.86 -13.12 -18.51
C GLY A 203 6.64 -13.36 -17.62
N GLY A 204 6.89 -13.87 -16.42
CA GLY A 204 5.88 -14.31 -15.45
C GLY A 204 5.63 -15.80 -15.49
N TRP A 205 4.70 -16.26 -14.66
CA TRP A 205 4.28 -17.65 -14.52
C TRP A 205 3.02 -17.97 -15.33
N VAL A 206 3.11 -18.95 -16.23
CA VAL A 206 1.95 -19.52 -16.93
C VAL A 206 1.43 -20.72 -16.12
N SER A 207 0.12 -20.77 -15.91
CA SER A 207 -0.56 -21.84 -15.17
C SER A 207 -2.03 -21.93 -15.58
N ASN A 208 -2.75 -22.96 -15.09
CA ASN A 208 -4.20 -23.02 -15.22
C ASN A 208 -4.95 -21.90 -14.46
N ALA A 209 -4.29 -21.15 -13.57
CA ALA A 209 -4.87 -19.96 -12.94
C ALA A 209 -4.76 -18.72 -13.84
N SER A 210 -3.74 -18.61 -14.69
CA SER A 210 -3.52 -17.45 -15.59
C SER A 210 -3.98 -17.68 -17.03
N MET A 211 -3.92 -18.91 -17.54
CA MET A 211 -4.34 -19.29 -18.90
C MET A 211 -5.37 -20.43 -18.89
N SER A 212 -6.53 -20.20 -19.54
CA SER A 212 -7.52 -21.25 -19.78
C SER A 212 -6.97 -22.28 -20.77
N GLY A 213 -7.25 -23.56 -20.52
CA GLY A 213 -6.75 -24.69 -21.31
C GLY A 213 -5.33 -25.15 -20.95
N TRP A 214 -4.60 -24.46 -20.07
CA TRP A 214 -3.27 -24.88 -19.65
C TRP A 214 -3.32 -26.15 -18.80
N SER A 215 -2.83 -27.27 -19.35
CA SER A 215 -2.79 -28.58 -18.68
C SER A 215 -1.42 -28.94 -18.07
N GLU A 216 -0.38 -28.18 -18.42
CA GLU A 216 0.99 -28.40 -17.97
C GLU A 216 1.24 -27.91 -16.54
N SER A 217 2.40 -28.27 -15.98
CA SER A 217 2.85 -27.69 -14.69
C SER A 217 3.04 -26.16 -14.79
N ARG A 218 2.97 -25.46 -13.65
CA ARG A 218 3.23 -24.00 -13.59
C ARG A 218 4.68 -23.72 -14.00
N THR A 219 4.86 -22.99 -15.10
CA THR A 219 6.17 -22.70 -15.70
C THR A 219 6.41 -21.19 -15.77
N MET A 220 7.67 -20.78 -15.96
CA MET A 220 8.04 -19.38 -16.23
C MET A 220 8.12 -19.16 -17.74
N SER A 221 7.68 -18.00 -18.23
CA SER A 221 7.83 -17.62 -19.64
C SER A 221 9.11 -16.80 -19.88
N SER A 222 9.62 -16.83 -21.11
CA SER A 222 10.65 -15.91 -21.63
C SER A 222 10.08 -14.89 -22.62
N ASN A 223 8.76 -14.92 -22.86
CA ASN A 223 8.12 -14.06 -23.85
C ASN A 223 8.03 -12.60 -23.40
N PHE A 224 8.17 -11.69 -24.37
CA PHE A 224 7.98 -10.26 -24.20
C PHE A 224 6.91 -9.77 -25.17
N TYR A 225 5.88 -9.10 -24.66
CA TYR A 225 4.77 -8.59 -25.45
C TYR A 225 4.63 -7.08 -25.28
N SER A 226 4.27 -6.41 -26.38
CA SER A 226 3.77 -5.04 -26.38
C SER A 226 2.36 -4.95 -26.96
N TYR A 227 1.63 -3.91 -26.58
CA TYR A 227 0.29 -3.59 -27.05
C TYR A 227 0.17 -2.08 -27.30
N ALA A 228 -0.05 -1.69 -28.56
CA ALA A 228 -0.25 -0.30 -28.95
C ALA A 228 -1.73 0.08 -28.81
N TYR A 229 -2.02 1.11 -28.01
CA TYR A 229 -3.38 1.51 -27.62
C TYR A 229 -4.19 2.06 -28.81
N GLU A 230 -3.55 2.86 -29.69
CA GLU A 230 -4.18 3.49 -30.87
C GLU A 230 -4.64 2.46 -31.91
N THR A 231 -3.80 1.47 -32.21
CA THR A 231 -4.03 0.50 -33.29
C THR A 231 -4.57 -0.84 -32.79
N GLY A 232 -4.75 -0.98 -31.47
CA GLY A 232 -5.17 -2.22 -30.82
C GLY A 232 -4.25 -3.41 -31.09
N THR A 233 -2.98 -3.17 -31.44
CA THR A 233 -2.09 -4.19 -32.01
C THR A 233 -1.21 -4.81 -30.94
N PHE A 234 -1.30 -6.13 -30.77
CA PHE A 234 -0.35 -6.92 -30.00
C PHE A 234 0.85 -7.33 -30.85
N THR A 235 2.06 -7.19 -30.29
CA THR A 235 3.33 -7.61 -30.90
C THR A 235 4.13 -8.44 -29.90
N GLN A 236 4.76 -9.52 -30.36
CA GLN A 236 5.80 -10.21 -29.60
C GLN A 236 7.14 -9.51 -29.88
N ALA A 237 7.64 -8.77 -28.90
CA ALA A 237 8.89 -8.04 -28.98
C ALA A 237 10.09 -8.97 -28.73
N ALA A 238 11.30 -8.52 -29.07
CA ALA A 238 12.50 -9.32 -28.83
C ALA A 238 12.73 -9.50 -27.32
N GLY A 239 13.01 -10.73 -26.86
CA GLY A 239 13.46 -10.98 -25.48
C GLY A 239 14.96 -10.66 -25.31
N PRO A 240 15.45 -10.44 -24.08
CA PRO A 240 16.87 -10.18 -23.82
C PRO A 240 17.75 -11.42 -23.99
N ASP A 241 17.21 -12.60 -23.71
CA ASP A 241 17.82 -13.92 -23.92
C ASP A 241 16.74 -15.03 -23.83
N ASN A 242 17.13 -16.29 -24.03
CA ASN A 242 16.23 -17.45 -23.97
C ASN A 242 15.99 -17.99 -22.54
N ASN A 243 16.34 -17.24 -21.50
CA ASN A 243 16.03 -17.61 -20.12
C ASN A 243 14.62 -17.14 -19.75
N THR A 244 13.87 -17.99 -19.05
CA THR A 244 12.54 -17.64 -18.56
C THR A 244 12.69 -16.82 -17.28
N ARG A 245 11.80 -15.85 -17.05
CA ARG A 245 11.88 -14.91 -15.91
C ARG A 245 10.51 -14.67 -15.30
N ALA A 246 10.48 -14.37 -14.01
CA ALA A 246 9.27 -14.00 -13.28
C ALA A 246 9.63 -13.17 -12.03
N GLU A 247 8.63 -12.46 -11.50
CA GLU A 247 8.65 -11.75 -10.22
C GLU A 247 9.73 -10.64 -10.09
N GLY A 248 10.31 -10.22 -11.21
CA GLY A 248 11.02 -8.96 -11.36
C GLY A 248 10.07 -7.82 -11.76
N ALA A 249 10.61 -6.63 -12.00
CA ALA A 249 9.82 -5.45 -12.35
C ALA A 249 10.45 -4.69 -13.53
N MET A 250 9.66 -3.81 -14.16
CA MET A 250 10.07 -2.98 -15.29
C MET A 250 9.45 -1.58 -15.18
N VAL A 251 10.23 -0.55 -15.53
CA VAL A 251 9.77 0.85 -15.64
C VAL A 251 10.15 1.44 -16.99
N TRP A 252 9.56 2.59 -17.36
CA TRP A 252 9.90 3.34 -18.57
C TRP A 252 10.59 4.67 -18.21
N ILE A 253 11.53 5.11 -19.05
CA ILE A 253 12.19 6.42 -18.92
C ILE A 253 12.21 7.19 -20.25
N PRO A 254 11.98 8.53 -20.23
CA PRO A 254 12.05 9.38 -21.43
C PRO A 254 13.50 9.75 -21.77
N ALA A 255 14.33 8.72 -22.02
CA ALA A 255 15.71 8.77 -22.49
C ALA A 255 15.83 8.07 -23.87
N GLY A 256 16.93 8.25 -24.60
CA GLY A 256 17.09 7.63 -25.92
C GLY A 256 16.26 8.32 -27.01
N ASP A 257 15.52 7.54 -27.79
CA ASP A 257 14.69 8.04 -28.89
C ASP A 257 13.21 8.21 -28.45
N THR A 258 12.30 8.57 -29.38
CA THR A 258 10.94 9.04 -29.04
C THR A 258 10.01 7.99 -28.43
N GLN A 259 10.38 6.70 -28.42
CA GLN A 259 9.68 5.66 -27.66
C GLN A 259 10.17 5.52 -26.21
N GLY A 260 11.24 6.22 -25.82
CA GLY A 260 11.92 6.04 -24.55
C GLY A 260 12.65 4.69 -24.42
N LEU A 261 13.09 4.36 -23.21
CA LEU A 261 13.71 3.08 -22.87
C LEU A 261 12.93 2.39 -21.74
N LEU A 262 12.88 1.07 -21.75
CA LEU A 262 12.38 0.28 -20.62
C LEU A 262 13.54 -0.31 -19.82
N VAL A 263 13.44 -0.33 -18.49
CA VAL A 263 14.48 -0.85 -17.59
C VAL A 263 13.91 -1.97 -16.74
N TYR A 264 14.40 -3.21 -16.96
CA TYR A 264 14.03 -4.41 -16.22
C TYR A 264 15.13 -4.85 -15.26
N MET A 265 14.75 -5.31 -14.07
CA MET A 265 15.67 -5.84 -13.05
C MET A 265 15.00 -6.83 -12.09
N GLY A 266 15.82 -7.57 -11.33
CA GLY A 266 15.37 -8.37 -10.20
C GLY A 266 14.54 -9.62 -10.55
N GLY A 267 14.00 -10.25 -9.51
CA GLY A 267 13.11 -11.41 -9.61
C GLY A 267 13.84 -12.75 -9.62
N VAL A 268 13.27 -13.71 -10.33
CA VAL A 268 13.83 -15.05 -10.57
C VAL A 268 14.01 -15.31 -12.07
N VAL A 269 15.03 -16.11 -12.39
CA VAL A 269 15.39 -16.54 -13.73
C VAL A 269 15.64 -18.06 -13.75
N SER A 270 15.24 -18.74 -14.82
CA SER A 270 15.62 -20.13 -15.09
C SER A 270 16.18 -20.26 -16.49
N ASN A 271 17.27 -21.00 -16.63
CA ASN A 271 17.73 -21.41 -17.95
C ASN A 271 16.80 -22.52 -18.47
N SER A 272 16.27 -22.33 -19.67
CA SER A 272 15.33 -23.26 -20.31
C SER A 272 15.90 -24.66 -20.53
N GLY A 273 17.23 -24.81 -20.56
CA GLY A 273 17.92 -26.10 -20.62
C GLY A 273 18.20 -26.78 -19.26
N SER A 274 17.96 -26.12 -18.12
CA SER A 274 18.23 -26.69 -16.79
C SER A 274 17.03 -26.79 -15.85
N GLY A 275 16.03 -25.91 -16.00
CA GLY A 275 14.87 -25.84 -15.10
C GLY A 275 15.16 -25.34 -13.67
N THR A 276 16.43 -25.10 -13.33
CA THR A 276 16.83 -24.59 -12.00
C THR A 276 16.51 -23.10 -11.90
N VAL A 277 15.52 -22.77 -11.09
CA VAL A 277 15.18 -21.39 -10.73
C VAL A 277 16.28 -20.80 -9.83
N ALA A 278 16.79 -19.63 -10.23
CA ALA A 278 17.82 -18.86 -9.54
C ALA A 278 17.36 -17.40 -9.37
N PRO A 279 17.96 -16.62 -8.44
CA PRO A 279 17.75 -15.18 -8.41
C PRO A 279 18.25 -14.52 -9.69
N GLN A 280 17.51 -13.52 -10.17
CA GLN A 280 17.98 -12.59 -11.18
C GLN A 280 18.59 -11.37 -10.45
N PRO A 281 19.92 -11.24 -10.38
CA PRO A 281 20.56 -10.25 -9.49
C PRO A 281 20.43 -8.81 -9.99
N PHE A 282 20.55 -7.88 -9.04
CA PHE A 282 20.40 -6.43 -9.23
C PHE A 282 21.68 -5.72 -9.72
N ASP A 283 22.81 -6.43 -9.80
CA ASP A 283 23.99 -5.98 -10.53
C ASP A 283 23.80 -6.06 -12.05
N LYS A 284 22.83 -6.83 -12.56
CA LYS A 284 22.56 -7.01 -13.99
C LYS A 284 21.28 -6.28 -14.41
N ILE A 285 21.43 -5.06 -14.92
CA ILE A 285 20.31 -4.22 -15.39
C ILE A 285 20.08 -4.46 -16.88
N PHE A 286 18.84 -4.74 -17.27
CA PHE A 286 18.45 -4.92 -18.67
C PHE A 286 17.74 -3.66 -19.15
N VAL A 287 18.15 -3.15 -20.31
CA VAL A 287 17.56 -1.94 -20.91
C VAL A 287 17.08 -2.25 -22.32
N PHE A 288 15.79 -2.04 -22.59
CA PHE A 288 15.19 -2.23 -23.91
C PHE A 288 15.06 -0.88 -24.63
N ASP A 289 15.59 -0.81 -25.84
CA ASP A 289 15.25 0.23 -26.80
C ASP A 289 13.98 -0.17 -27.55
N ALA A 290 12.89 0.55 -27.27
CA ALA A 290 11.59 0.35 -27.91
C ALA A 290 11.54 0.83 -29.36
N THR A 291 12.53 1.61 -29.82
CA THR A 291 12.65 2.05 -31.23
C THR A 291 13.36 0.99 -32.07
N GLY A 292 14.50 0.49 -31.60
CA GLY A 292 15.27 -0.58 -32.24
C GLY A 292 14.79 -2.01 -31.97
N ASN A 293 13.81 -2.21 -31.08
CA ASN A 293 13.34 -3.52 -30.62
C ASN A 293 14.50 -4.42 -30.15
N SER A 294 15.37 -3.87 -29.29
CA SER A 294 16.61 -4.54 -28.88
C SER A 294 16.94 -4.33 -27.40
N TRP A 295 17.61 -5.31 -26.80
CA TRP A 295 18.04 -5.24 -25.40
C TRP A 295 19.55 -5.02 -25.29
N SER A 296 19.94 -4.17 -24.35
CA SER A 296 21.28 -4.07 -23.78
C SER A 296 21.27 -4.59 -22.34
N THR A 297 22.44 -5.00 -21.84
CA THR A 297 22.63 -5.47 -20.45
C THR A 297 23.81 -4.72 -19.87
N GLN A 298 23.61 -3.96 -18.79
CA GLN A 298 24.65 -3.15 -18.16
C GLN A 298 24.85 -3.56 -16.70
N ALA A 299 26.10 -3.80 -16.32
CA ALA A 299 26.53 -3.98 -14.95
C ALA A 299 26.30 -2.69 -14.13
N ALA A 300 25.66 -2.82 -12.98
CA ALA A 300 25.47 -1.76 -12.00
C ALA A 300 26.52 -1.85 -10.88
N THR A 301 26.77 -0.71 -10.23
CA THR A 301 27.75 -0.56 -9.16
C THR A 301 27.13 0.12 -7.93
N GLY A 302 27.93 0.41 -6.90
CA GLY A 302 27.44 1.04 -5.67
C GLY A 302 26.86 0.02 -4.68
N VAL A 303 25.80 0.40 -3.98
CA VAL A 303 25.23 -0.35 -2.86
C VAL A 303 24.11 -1.28 -3.36
N ILE A 304 24.49 -2.34 -4.05
CA ILE A 304 23.56 -3.24 -4.77
C ILE A 304 22.59 -3.94 -3.77
N PRO A 305 21.26 -3.96 -4.04
CA PRO A 305 20.28 -4.67 -3.22
C PRO A 305 20.53 -6.18 -3.13
N GLN A 306 20.16 -6.79 -2.00
CA GLN A 306 20.11 -8.27 -1.89
C GLN A 306 19.08 -8.84 -2.86
N ASN A 307 19.37 -10.02 -3.41
CA ASN A 307 18.52 -10.76 -4.33
C ASN A 307 17.09 -10.97 -3.78
N ARG A 308 16.11 -10.50 -4.55
CA ARG A 308 14.71 -10.37 -4.14
C ARG A 308 13.74 -10.42 -5.32
N ARG A 309 12.51 -10.85 -5.05
CA ARG A 309 11.40 -11.02 -5.99
C ARG A 309 10.09 -10.48 -5.41
N GLN A 310 9.11 -10.10 -6.24
CA GLN A 310 7.85 -9.49 -5.79
C GLN A 310 8.07 -8.24 -4.91
N PHE A 311 9.14 -7.48 -5.18
CA PHE A 311 9.29 -6.09 -4.76
C PHE A 311 8.43 -5.19 -5.66
N CYS A 312 8.27 -3.92 -5.30
CA CYS A 312 7.76 -2.92 -6.24
C CYS A 312 8.84 -1.89 -6.56
N MET A 313 8.71 -1.23 -7.72
CA MET A 313 9.55 -0.09 -8.07
C MET A 313 8.81 0.87 -9.00
N ASP A 314 9.21 2.15 -8.97
CA ASP A 314 8.79 3.17 -9.94
C ASP A 314 9.89 4.25 -10.07
N VAL A 315 9.79 5.20 -11.00
CA VAL A 315 10.90 6.06 -11.42
C VAL A 315 10.59 7.56 -11.41
N ALA A 316 11.52 8.34 -10.85
CA ALA A 316 11.51 9.80 -10.89
C ALA A 316 12.80 10.34 -11.52
N TRP A 317 12.72 11.33 -12.39
CA TRP A 317 13.90 11.96 -13.01
C TRP A 317 14.16 13.37 -12.50
N ALA A 318 15.42 13.80 -12.55
CA ALA A 318 15.81 15.18 -12.26
C ALA A 318 15.06 16.17 -13.17
N PRO A 319 14.75 17.40 -12.73
CA PRO A 319 14.06 18.42 -13.55
C PRO A 319 14.69 18.67 -14.93
N ASP A 320 16.02 18.62 -15.03
CA ASP A 320 16.78 18.77 -16.27
C ASP A 320 16.99 17.45 -17.05
N ARG A 321 16.49 16.33 -16.53
CA ARG A 321 16.76 14.95 -16.95
C ARG A 321 18.25 14.58 -17.01
N SER A 322 19.10 15.09 -16.11
CA SER A 322 20.49 14.61 -15.97
C SER A 322 20.58 13.22 -15.34
N SER A 323 19.65 12.87 -14.45
CA SER A 323 19.52 11.54 -13.89
C SER A 323 18.08 11.02 -13.92
N TYR A 324 17.93 9.70 -14.06
CA TYR A 324 16.69 8.95 -13.92
C TYR A 324 16.88 7.99 -12.74
N ASN A 325 15.98 8.04 -11.76
CA ASN A 325 16.19 7.48 -10.43
C ASN A 325 15.06 6.49 -10.13
N ILE A 326 15.36 5.20 -10.20
CA ILE A 326 14.39 4.11 -10.06
C ILE A 326 14.38 3.68 -8.60
N TYR A 327 13.28 3.92 -7.91
CA TYR A 327 13.09 3.64 -6.48
C TYR A 327 12.52 2.24 -6.31
N LEU A 328 13.26 1.35 -5.65
CA LEU A 328 12.85 0.00 -5.28
C LEU A 328 12.40 -0.04 -3.83
N TRP A 329 11.31 -0.77 -3.53
CA TRP A 329 10.83 -1.03 -2.18
C TRP A 329 10.58 -2.52 -1.90
N GLY A 330 11.08 -2.96 -0.75
CA GLY A 330 10.73 -4.25 -0.15
C GLY A 330 11.12 -5.45 -1.02
N GLY A 331 10.33 -6.53 -0.93
CA GLY A 331 10.49 -7.76 -1.72
C GLY A 331 10.75 -9.01 -0.87
N LEU A 332 10.44 -10.17 -1.45
CA LEU A 332 10.67 -11.50 -0.88
C LEU A 332 12.11 -11.95 -1.19
N SER A 333 12.82 -12.47 -0.19
CA SER A 333 14.23 -12.88 -0.30
C SER A 333 14.44 -14.08 -1.22
N VAL A 334 15.54 -14.08 -1.99
CA VAL A 334 15.88 -15.14 -2.96
C VAL A 334 17.35 -15.56 -2.81
N PRO A 335 17.63 -16.67 -2.10
CA PRO A 335 18.97 -17.26 -2.07
C PRO A 335 19.38 -17.84 -3.45
N PRO A 336 20.68 -17.93 -3.77
CA PRO A 336 21.82 -17.43 -3.00
C PRO A 336 22.13 -15.94 -3.22
N PRO A 337 22.90 -15.28 -2.33
CA PRO A 337 23.37 -15.80 -1.04
C PRO A 337 22.23 -15.94 -0.04
N LEU A 338 22.37 -16.81 0.95
CA LEU A 338 21.45 -16.84 2.08
C LEU A 338 21.72 -15.62 2.97
N VAL A 339 20.66 -14.87 3.30
CA VAL A 339 20.71 -13.67 4.15
C VAL A 339 19.75 -13.82 5.33
N ASN A 340 20.00 -13.10 6.42
CA ASN A 340 19.17 -13.15 7.63
C ASN A 340 17.89 -12.28 7.50
N ALA A 341 17.17 -12.43 6.39
CA ALA A 341 15.92 -11.77 6.08
C ALA A 341 15.09 -12.65 5.14
N THR A 342 13.83 -12.89 5.49
CA THR A 342 12.86 -13.62 4.66
C THR A 342 12.21 -12.70 3.62
N SER A 343 12.02 -11.43 3.96
CA SER A 343 11.63 -10.33 3.08
C SER A 343 12.19 -9.00 3.59
N PHE A 344 12.05 -7.92 2.82
CA PHE A 344 12.72 -6.64 3.06
C PHE A 344 11.74 -5.46 3.27
N ASN A 345 12.25 -4.38 3.86
CA ASN A 345 11.53 -3.14 4.17
C ASN A 345 12.47 -1.92 4.09
N ASP A 346 13.29 -1.91 3.04
CA ASP A 346 14.32 -0.92 2.75
C ASP A 346 14.11 -0.31 1.36
N ILE A 347 14.58 0.93 1.17
CA ILE A 347 14.51 1.62 -0.13
C ILE A 347 15.91 1.79 -0.71
N TYR A 348 15.99 1.41 -1.98
CA TYR A 348 17.14 1.56 -2.85
C TYR A 348 16.78 2.41 -4.05
N ILE A 349 17.74 3.18 -4.56
CA ILE A 349 17.59 4.00 -5.75
C ILE A 349 18.67 3.59 -6.76
N LEU A 350 18.27 3.14 -7.95
CA LEU A 350 19.18 3.00 -9.09
C LEU A 350 19.16 4.29 -9.89
N THR A 351 20.29 5.02 -9.89
CA THR A 351 20.47 6.22 -10.72
C THR A 351 21.14 5.89 -12.05
N LEU A 352 20.54 6.35 -13.14
CA LEU A 352 20.99 6.25 -14.52
C LEU A 352 21.28 7.67 -15.04
N PRO A 353 22.32 7.89 -15.88
CA PRO A 353 23.08 6.91 -16.66
C PRO A 353 24.33 6.34 -15.98
N SER A 354 24.54 6.57 -14.67
CA SER A 354 25.70 6.03 -13.95
C SER A 354 25.57 4.56 -13.54
N PHE A 355 24.38 3.96 -13.66
CA PHE A 355 24.06 2.60 -13.20
C PHE A 355 24.57 2.36 -11.77
N THR A 356 24.29 3.30 -10.86
CA THR A 356 24.74 3.24 -9.47
C THR A 356 23.55 3.00 -8.55
N TRP A 357 23.65 1.98 -7.71
CA TRP A 357 22.73 1.75 -6.60
C TRP A 357 23.12 2.58 -5.39
N VAL A 358 22.10 3.22 -4.80
CA VAL A 358 22.14 4.04 -3.61
C VAL A 358 21.16 3.47 -2.58
N LYS A 359 21.50 3.49 -1.30
CA LYS A 359 20.59 3.18 -0.19
C LYS A 359 19.93 4.49 0.26
N ALA A 360 18.61 4.52 0.42
CA ALA A 360 17.87 5.71 0.89
C ALA A 360 17.13 5.47 2.22
N TYR A 361 16.88 4.21 2.60
CA TYR A 361 16.24 3.85 3.86
C TYR A 361 16.64 2.42 4.26
N PRO A 362 16.91 2.10 5.54
CA PRO A 362 16.72 2.93 6.74
C PRO A 362 17.91 3.82 7.14
N ASP A 363 19.10 3.57 6.61
CA ASP A 363 20.37 4.08 7.14
C ASP A 363 21.26 4.80 6.10
N HIS A 364 20.81 4.91 4.85
CA HIS A 364 21.49 5.62 3.75
C HIS A 364 22.84 5.03 3.31
N HIS A 365 23.30 3.93 3.91
CA HIS A 365 24.56 3.28 3.55
C HIS A 365 24.50 1.76 3.78
N GLY A 366 25.36 1.00 3.09
CA GLY A 366 25.45 -0.44 3.30
C GLY A 366 24.16 -1.22 2.98
N ASN A 367 24.06 -2.43 3.54
CA ASN A 367 22.98 -3.38 3.22
C ASN A 367 22.08 -3.71 4.42
N ALA A 368 22.00 -2.83 5.43
CA ALA A 368 21.11 -3.05 6.56
C ALA A 368 19.64 -3.01 6.13
N THR A 369 18.78 -3.70 6.86
CA THR A 369 17.32 -3.65 6.73
C THR A 369 16.74 -3.57 8.13
N LEU A 370 15.53 -3.01 8.27
CA LEU A 370 14.83 -3.08 9.56
C LEU A 370 14.46 -4.53 9.89
N PRO A 371 14.09 -4.85 11.15
CA PRO A 371 13.78 -6.23 11.54
C PRO A 371 12.79 -6.93 10.58
N PRO A 372 13.05 -8.18 10.17
CA PRO A 372 12.24 -8.91 9.18
C PRO A 372 10.74 -9.02 9.49
N ALA A 373 10.34 -8.83 10.75
CA ALA A 373 8.95 -8.75 11.20
C ALA A 373 8.09 -7.69 10.47
N TYR A 374 8.69 -6.71 9.81
CA TYR A 374 7.98 -5.75 8.94
C TYR A 374 8.43 -5.80 7.48
N GLY A 375 9.23 -6.80 7.09
CA GLY A 375 9.57 -7.08 5.70
C GLY A 375 8.33 -7.51 4.93
N HIS A 376 8.12 -6.96 3.73
CA HIS A 376 6.95 -7.28 2.92
C HIS A 376 7.24 -7.35 1.43
N TYR A 377 6.36 -8.06 0.74
CA TYR A 377 6.41 -8.34 -0.69
C TYR A 377 5.00 -8.37 -1.28
N SER A 378 4.90 -8.38 -2.60
CA SER A 378 3.64 -8.21 -3.34
C SER A 378 2.90 -6.90 -3.00
N ALA A 379 3.66 -5.84 -2.72
CA ALA A 379 3.19 -4.46 -2.70
C ALA A 379 3.14 -3.89 -4.14
N SER A 380 2.57 -2.71 -4.31
CA SER A 380 2.69 -1.91 -5.54
C SER A 380 3.31 -0.53 -5.25
N CYS A 381 3.93 0.06 -6.27
CA CYS A 381 4.65 1.33 -6.22
C CYS A 381 4.07 2.23 -7.32
N ASN A 382 3.78 3.50 -7.02
CA ASN A 382 3.32 4.47 -8.03
C ASN A 382 3.87 5.87 -7.69
N MET A 383 4.49 6.53 -8.65
CA MET A 383 4.86 7.94 -8.59
C MET A 383 3.61 8.81 -8.76
N VAL A 384 3.44 9.79 -7.88
CA VAL A 384 2.35 10.76 -7.91
C VAL A 384 2.88 12.20 -7.88
N LYS A 385 2.03 13.16 -8.22
CA LYS A 385 2.30 14.61 -8.18
C LYS A 385 3.65 14.97 -8.81
N SER A 386 3.76 14.70 -10.12
CA SER A 386 4.98 14.92 -10.93
C SER A 386 6.23 14.21 -10.40
N MET A 387 6.06 13.00 -9.87
CA MET A 387 7.12 12.16 -9.29
C MET A 387 7.80 12.73 -8.02
N SER A 388 7.16 13.68 -7.32
CA SER A 388 7.64 14.21 -6.03
C SER A 388 7.44 13.24 -4.86
N GLN A 389 6.53 12.30 -5.02
CA GLN A 389 6.04 11.41 -3.97
C GLN A 389 5.79 10.02 -4.58
N LEU A 390 6.24 8.99 -3.87
CA LEU A 390 6.08 7.58 -4.19
C LEU A 390 5.07 6.97 -3.22
N PHE A 391 3.94 6.50 -3.76
CA PHE A 391 2.98 5.68 -3.02
C PHE A 391 3.41 4.21 -3.06
N VAL A 392 3.81 3.71 -1.90
CA VAL A 392 3.94 2.29 -1.58
C VAL A 392 2.59 1.80 -1.06
N ILE A 393 2.04 0.75 -1.66
CA ILE A 393 0.67 0.29 -1.34
C ILE A 393 0.68 -1.19 -1.00
N GLY A 394 0.29 -1.48 0.24
CA GLY A 394 0.12 -2.83 0.76
C GLY A 394 1.38 -3.69 0.69
N GLY A 395 1.16 -4.96 0.41
CA GLY A 395 2.10 -6.04 0.60
C GLY A 395 1.65 -6.99 1.71
N THR A 396 2.38 -8.08 1.87
CA THR A 396 2.13 -9.07 2.92
C THR A 396 3.44 -9.44 3.62
N TYR A 397 3.36 -9.65 4.93
CA TYR A 397 4.52 -9.96 5.78
C TYR A 397 4.80 -11.47 5.79
N THR A 398 6.08 -11.84 5.71
CA THR A 398 6.54 -13.24 5.83
C THR A 398 6.52 -13.73 7.27
N ASP A 399 6.94 -12.90 8.22
CA ASP A 399 7.26 -13.32 9.59
C ASP A 399 6.16 -12.93 10.62
N THR A 400 5.04 -12.34 10.17
CA THR A 400 3.95 -11.94 11.06
C THR A 400 2.55 -11.94 10.42
N ASN A 401 1.54 -12.23 11.24
CA ASN A 401 0.12 -12.06 10.93
C ASN A 401 -0.42 -10.68 11.35
N ALA A 402 0.46 -9.72 11.65
CA ALA A 402 0.07 -8.33 11.88
C ALA A 402 -0.65 -7.72 10.67
N CYS A 403 -1.56 -6.80 10.96
CA CYS A 403 -2.10 -5.88 9.98
C CYS A 403 -1.06 -4.84 9.57
N ASP A 404 -1.32 -4.17 8.46
CA ASP A 404 -0.47 -3.12 7.93
C ASP A 404 -0.38 -1.94 8.91
N LEU A 405 0.79 -1.30 9.03
CA LEU A 405 1.00 -0.18 9.95
C LEU A 405 0.13 1.05 9.62
N ALA A 406 -0.39 1.13 8.38
CA ALA A 406 -1.27 2.18 7.88
C ALA A 406 -2.70 1.66 7.59
N VAL A 407 -3.30 0.85 8.49
CA VAL A 407 -4.71 0.40 8.38
C VAL A 407 -5.69 1.54 8.10
N ASP A 408 -5.56 2.67 8.81
CA ASP A 408 -6.44 3.84 8.67
C ASP A 408 -6.28 4.58 7.33
N ALA A 409 -5.23 4.27 6.56
CA ALA A 409 -5.00 4.73 5.20
C ALA A 409 -5.08 3.59 4.16
N TRP A 410 -5.65 2.44 4.55
CA TRP A 410 -5.83 1.25 3.69
C TRP A 410 -4.53 0.72 3.09
N ALA A 411 -3.48 0.73 3.91
CA ALA A 411 -2.10 0.33 3.58
C ALA A 411 -1.42 1.22 2.51
N GLN A 412 -1.79 2.50 2.41
CA GLN A 412 -1.06 3.49 1.61
C GLN A 412 0.03 4.17 2.45
N HIS A 413 1.29 3.99 2.04
CA HIS A 413 2.47 4.61 2.64
C HIS A 413 3.09 5.59 1.65
N ASN A 414 3.48 6.78 2.11
CA ASN A 414 3.98 7.85 1.24
C ASN A 414 5.46 8.16 1.53
N PHE A 415 6.27 8.09 0.47
CA PHE A 415 7.71 8.34 0.49
C PHE A 415 8.02 9.54 -0.41
N TRP A 416 8.56 10.61 0.15
CA TRP A 416 8.91 11.82 -0.60
C TRP A 416 10.23 11.63 -1.32
N THR A 417 10.24 11.53 -2.66
CA THR A 417 11.45 11.27 -3.46
C THR A 417 12.55 12.30 -3.20
N GLY A 418 12.16 13.56 -3.05
CA GLY A 418 13.02 14.70 -2.71
C GLY A 418 13.11 15.06 -1.22
N THR A 419 12.78 14.12 -0.32
CA THR A 419 12.51 14.34 1.13
C THR A 419 11.42 15.37 1.46
N TYR A 420 11.01 15.40 2.73
CA TYR A 420 9.88 16.18 3.23
C TYR A 420 9.94 17.67 2.84
N HIS A 421 8.85 18.18 2.26
CA HIS A 421 8.76 19.51 1.62
C HIS A 421 9.79 19.74 0.49
N ASN A 422 10.21 18.69 -0.21
CA ASN A 422 11.25 18.73 -1.23
C ASN A 422 12.52 19.45 -0.72
N GLN A 423 13.07 19.02 0.42
CA GLN A 423 14.31 19.62 0.95
C GLN A 423 15.55 19.19 0.16
N GLY A 424 15.52 18.04 -0.52
CA GLY A 424 16.66 17.48 -1.24
C GLY A 424 17.75 16.96 -0.31
N ASP A 425 17.45 16.83 0.99
CA ASP A 425 18.36 16.24 1.97
C ASP A 425 18.13 14.72 2.08
N ASN A 426 18.50 14.13 3.21
CA ASN A 426 18.21 12.75 3.57
C ASN A 426 17.60 12.60 4.98
N LYS A 427 16.99 13.66 5.53
CA LYS A 427 16.50 13.65 6.93
C LYS A 427 15.17 12.94 7.13
N THR A 428 14.25 13.06 6.17
CA THR A 428 12.86 12.59 6.34
C THR A 428 12.25 12.26 4.99
N TYR A 429 12.27 10.97 4.64
CA TYR A 429 11.62 10.45 3.45
C TYR A 429 10.15 10.07 3.68
N TRP A 430 9.88 9.30 4.74
CA TRP A 430 8.52 8.88 5.12
C TRP A 430 7.77 10.03 5.79
N ALA A 431 6.75 10.55 5.11
CA ALA A 431 5.90 11.61 5.62
C ALA A 431 4.53 11.57 4.92
N LEU A 432 3.51 12.19 5.53
CA LEU A 432 2.16 12.24 4.96
C LEU A 432 2.15 12.84 3.55
N PHE A 433 1.13 12.47 2.77
CA PHE A 433 0.90 12.98 1.43
C PHE A 433 0.56 14.47 1.44
N ASP A 434 1.19 15.24 0.55
CA ASP A 434 0.86 16.64 0.29
C ASP A 434 0.48 16.83 -1.20
N PRO A 435 -0.79 17.14 -1.53
CA PRO A 435 -1.21 17.38 -2.91
C PRO A 435 -0.69 18.70 -3.50
N ASN A 436 -0.12 19.60 -2.70
CA ASN A 436 0.35 20.91 -3.13
C ASN A 436 1.78 20.89 -3.68
N VAL A 437 2.54 19.81 -3.44
CA VAL A 437 3.91 19.66 -3.97
C VAL A 437 3.82 18.96 -5.32
N THR A 438 4.10 19.72 -6.38
CA THR A 438 3.84 19.34 -7.78
C THR A 438 5.08 19.25 -8.66
N ASP A 439 6.27 19.23 -8.06
CA ASP A 439 7.56 19.22 -8.75
C ASP A 439 8.48 18.19 -8.08
N ASN A 440 9.31 17.48 -8.84
CA ASN A 440 10.30 16.56 -8.29
C ASN A 440 11.65 17.26 -7.99
N VAL A 441 12.38 16.79 -6.98
CA VAL A 441 13.78 17.18 -6.72
C VAL A 441 14.63 15.95 -6.40
N VAL A 442 15.93 16.03 -6.65
CA VAL A 442 16.89 14.97 -6.37
C VAL A 442 17.33 15.02 -4.89
N PRO A 443 17.35 13.90 -4.15
CA PRO A 443 17.86 13.89 -2.78
C PRO A 443 19.40 13.79 -2.73
N ILE A 444 20.02 14.22 -1.62
CA ILE A 444 21.47 14.19 -1.39
C ILE A 444 22.08 12.79 -1.54
N ASP A 445 21.34 11.73 -1.17
CA ASP A 445 21.82 10.35 -1.33
C ASP A 445 22.10 10.02 -2.81
N VAL A 446 21.38 10.66 -3.74
CA VAL A 446 21.62 10.55 -5.18
C VAL A 446 22.64 11.57 -5.68
N TYR A 447 22.41 12.88 -5.51
CA TYR A 447 23.30 13.89 -6.12
C TYR A 447 24.67 13.97 -5.43
N GLY A 448 24.80 13.51 -4.19
CA GLY A 448 26.09 13.27 -3.53
C GLY A 448 26.90 12.12 -4.15
N VAL A 449 26.26 11.24 -4.93
CA VAL A 449 26.89 10.10 -5.63
C VAL A 449 27.13 10.39 -7.11
N VAL A 450 26.21 11.08 -7.80
CA VAL A 450 26.33 11.39 -9.24
C VAL A 450 26.75 12.83 -9.58
N GLY A 451 26.95 13.67 -8.56
CA GLY A 451 27.18 15.10 -8.73
C GLY A 451 25.91 15.88 -9.06
N GLY A 452 26.05 17.18 -9.27
CA GLY A 452 24.93 18.11 -9.42
C GLY A 452 24.37 18.56 -8.06
N ASP A 453 23.10 18.97 -8.06
CA ASP A 453 22.34 19.32 -6.86
C ASP A 453 20.90 18.83 -6.95
N ARG A 454 20.08 19.21 -5.96
CA ARG A 454 18.64 18.91 -5.87
C ARG A 454 17.82 19.23 -7.13
N SER A 455 18.28 20.14 -7.99
CA SER A 455 17.61 20.58 -9.22
C SER A 455 18.07 19.83 -10.47
N GLY A 456 19.11 18.98 -10.38
CA GLY A 456 19.70 18.24 -11.50
C GLY A 456 21.19 18.52 -11.66
N GLY A 457 21.69 18.52 -12.92
CA GLY A 457 23.10 18.78 -13.21
C GLY A 457 24.05 17.62 -12.88
N ALA A 458 23.55 16.38 -12.83
CA ALA A 458 24.36 15.18 -12.57
C ALA A 458 25.53 15.07 -13.55
N THR A 459 26.73 14.83 -13.01
CA THR A 459 28.00 14.87 -13.77
C THR A 459 28.51 13.48 -14.17
N LEU A 460 28.07 12.42 -13.49
CA LEU A 460 28.39 11.03 -13.87
C LEU A 460 27.47 10.55 -15.00
N THR A 461 27.88 10.81 -16.24
CA THR A 461 27.14 10.46 -17.47
C THR A 461 27.34 9.01 -17.94
N SER A 462 28.05 8.16 -17.18
CA SER A 462 28.33 6.76 -17.50
C SER A 462 28.66 5.92 -16.26
N PRO A 463 28.64 4.58 -16.35
CA PRO A 463 29.03 3.71 -15.24
C PRO A 463 30.51 3.85 -14.85
N LYS A 464 30.83 3.44 -13.62
CA LYS A 464 32.20 3.49 -13.08
C LYS A 464 33.13 2.53 -13.84
N GLY A 465 33.87 3.07 -14.81
CA GLY A 465 34.74 2.33 -15.73
C GLY A 465 34.31 2.41 -17.20
N GLY A 466 33.15 3.02 -17.49
CA GLY A 466 32.52 3.05 -18.80
C GLY A 466 31.34 2.08 -18.89
N PHE A 467 30.68 2.06 -20.06
CA PHE A 467 29.67 1.06 -20.39
C PHE A 467 30.33 -0.28 -20.76
N ASP A 468 29.62 -1.38 -20.54
CA ASP A 468 30.14 -2.74 -20.76
C ASP A 468 30.51 -3.01 -22.24
N PRO A 469 31.43 -3.95 -22.52
CA PRO A 469 31.78 -4.33 -23.89
C PRO A 469 30.56 -4.72 -24.73
N GLY A 470 30.24 -3.90 -25.74
CA GLY A 470 29.07 -4.05 -26.61
C GLY A 470 28.00 -2.98 -26.41
N ASN A 471 27.89 -2.37 -25.23
CA ASN A 471 26.86 -1.37 -24.88
C ASN A 471 27.08 0.03 -25.51
N LYS A 472 27.75 0.12 -26.66
CA LYS A 472 27.89 1.39 -27.39
C LYS A 472 26.52 1.97 -27.82
N PRO A 473 25.55 1.19 -28.34
CA PRO A 473 24.21 1.69 -28.60
C PRO A 473 23.52 2.24 -27.35
N LEU A 474 23.65 1.55 -26.20
CA LEU A 474 23.10 2.02 -24.92
C LEU A 474 23.75 3.33 -24.47
N GLN A 475 25.07 3.48 -24.58
CA GLN A 475 25.74 4.76 -24.31
C GLN A 475 25.16 5.89 -25.18
N ASP A 476 25.00 5.64 -26.48
CA ASP A 476 24.51 6.64 -27.43
C ASP A 476 23.01 6.94 -27.29
N LEU A 477 22.22 6.04 -26.68
CA LEU A 477 20.83 6.27 -26.29
C LEU A 477 20.75 7.04 -24.96
N MET A 478 21.49 6.64 -23.93
CA MET A 478 21.49 7.31 -22.62
C MET A 478 22.01 8.75 -22.68
N ALA A 479 22.78 9.12 -23.72
CA ALA A 479 23.18 10.50 -24.00
C ALA A 479 22.07 11.38 -24.60
N ARG A 480 20.96 10.82 -25.08
CA ARG A 480 19.85 11.55 -25.72
C ARG A 480 18.76 11.90 -24.71
N LYS A 481 18.25 13.13 -24.82
CA LYS A 481 17.08 13.64 -24.09
C LYS A 481 15.93 13.88 -25.08
N PRO A 482 15.07 12.88 -25.35
CA PRO A 482 14.03 12.99 -26.36
C PRO A 482 12.88 13.91 -25.90
N THR A 483 12.39 14.72 -26.84
CA THR A 483 11.07 15.37 -26.72
C THR A 483 10.02 14.38 -27.20
N ILE A 484 9.27 13.79 -26.27
CA ILE A 484 8.20 12.84 -26.61
C ILE A 484 7.02 13.62 -27.22
N PRO A 485 6.52 13.27 -28.42
CA PRO A 485 5.36 13.94 -29.01
C PRO A 485 4.09 13.71 -28.18
N SER A 486 3.30 14.76 -27.94
CA SER A 486 2.03 14.64 -27.25
C SER A 486 1.01 13.85 -28.10
N ARG A 487 0.60 12.68 -27.60
CA ARG A 487 -0.54 11.92 -28.14
C ARG A 487 -1.83 12.74 -28.09
N SER A 488 -2.76 12.44 -29.00
CA SER A 488 -4.11 13.01 -29.04
C SER A 488 -5.16 11.93 -28.71
N PRO A 489 -6.25 12.26 -28.00
CA PRO A 489 -7.30 11.28 -27.70
C PRO A 489 -7.93 10.70 -28.97
N THR A 490 -8.12 9.38 -29.01
CA THR A 490 -8.82 8.67 -30.09
C THR A 490 -10.34 8.69 -29.92
N ARG A 491 -10.82 9.29 -28.82
CA ARG A 491 -12.22 9.45 -28.42
C ARG A 491 -12.48 10.88 -27.94
N HIS A 492 -13.75 11.28 -27.84
CA HIS A 492 -14.10 12.53 -27.18
C HIS A 492 -13.84 12.44 -25.66
N VAL A 493 -12.68 12.94 -25.24
CA VAL A 493 -12.41 13.33 -23.85
C VAL A 493 -12.79 14.81 -23.73
N ALA A 494 -13.69 15.15 -22.81
CA ALA A 494 -14.03 16.54 -22.55
C ALA A 494 -12.80 17.22 -21.91
N SER A 495 -12.20 18.18 -22.62
CA SER A 495 -11.21 19.08 -22.02
C SER A 495 -11.79 19.72 -20.76
N PRO A 496 -11.00 19.90 -19.68
CA PRO A 496 -11.48 20.63 -18.52
C PRO A 496 -11.86 22.04 -18.97
N THR A 497 -13.16 22.34 -18.95
CA THR A 497 -13.67 23.64 -19.37
C THR A 497 -13.17 24.68 -18.38
N GLY A 498 -12.09 25.38 -18.74
CA GLY A 498 -11.67 26.58 -18.04
C GLY A 498 -12.86 27.54 -18.03
N THR A 499 -13.49 27.68 -16.86
CA THR A 499 -14.85 28.21 -16.76
C THR A 499 -14.87 29.61 -17.39
N PRO A 500 -15.61 29.84 -18.49
CA PRO A 500 -15.65 31.17 -19.08
C PRO A 500 -16.28 32.08 -18.05
N THR A 501 -15.49 33.02 -17.51
CA THR A 501 -15.93 33.93 -16.45
C THR A 501 -17.24 34.58 -16.89
N PRO A 502 -18.38 34.28 -16.25
CA PRO A 502 -19.65 34.79 -16.72
C PRO A 502 -19.61 36.32 -16.64
N PRO A 503 -20.03 37.05 -17.70
CA PRO A 503 -20.09 38.50 -17.64
C PRO A 503 -20.95 38.90 -16.44
N PRO A 504 -20.55 39.92 -15.65
CA PRO A 504 -21.09 40.15 -14.32
C PRO A 504 -22.58 40.48 -14.35
N VAL A 505 -23.41 39.47 -14.09
CA VAL A 505 -24.86 39.62 -13.91
C VAL A 505 -25.10 40.34 -12.58
N PRO A 506 -25.78 41.50 -12.56
CA PRO A 506 -26.11 42.19 -11.32
C PRO A 506 -27.02 41.32 -10.45
N GLY A 507 -26.47 40.75 -9.38
CA GLY A 507 -27.24 39.99 -8.40
C GLY A 507 -28.27 40.88 -7.68
N PRO A 508 -29.48 40.38 -7.38
CA PRO A 508 -30.49 41.15 -6.68
C PRO A 508 -30.01 41.51 -5.27
N THR A 509 -29.84 42.80 -5.00
CA THR A 509 -29.41 43.29 -3.69
C THR A 509 -30.52 43.13 -2.66
N LEU A 510 -30.27 42.31 -1.62
CA LEU A 510 -31.16 42.25 -0.46
C LEU A 510 -31.18 43.62 0.22
N SER A 511 -32.38 44.15 0.47
CA SER A 511 -32.52 45.45 1.12
C SER A 511 -31.98 45.44 2.55
N ALA A 512 -31.51 46.59 3.04
CA ALA A 512 -30.94 46.70 4.38
C ALA A 512 -31.88 46.21 5.50
N GLY A 513 -33.21 46.28 5.29
CA GLY A 513 -34.21 45.74 6.21
C GLY A 513 -34.19 44.20 6.33
N ALA A 514 -33.88 43.47 5.25
CA ALA A 514 -33.74 42.01 5.29
C ALA A 514 -32.49 41.61 6.10
N ILE A 515 -31.38 42.31 5.90
CA ILE A 515 -30.12 42.11 6.63
C ILE A 515 -30.33 42.40 8.13
N ALA A 516 -30.99 43.51 8.47
CA ALA A 516 -31.33 43.86 9.85
C ALA A 516 -32.21 42.79 10.53
N GLY A 517 -33.23 42.26 9.83
CA GLY A 517 -34.10 41.21 10.36
C GLY A 517 -33.36 39.91 10.69
N ILE A 518 -32.43 39.48 9.82
CA ILE A 518 -31.63 38.25 10.02
C ILE A 518 -30.72 38.37 11.25
N VAL A 519 -30.08 39.53 11.46
CA VAL A 519 -29.18 39.77 12.60
C VAL A 519 -29.96 39.72 13.92
N VAL A 520 -31.12 40.39 14.00
CA VAL A 520 -31.95 40.39 15.22
C VAL A 520 -32.49 38.98 15.54
N GLY A 521 -32.95 38.24 14.53
CA GLY A 521 -33.41 36.86 14.70
C GLY A 521 -32.30 35.91 15.19
N SER A 522 -31.10 36.03 14.64
CA SER A 522 -29.93 35.22 15.04
C SER A 522 -29.53 35.42 16.50
N VAL A 523 -29.49 36.68 16.98
CA VAL A 523 -29.12 36.99 18.38
C VAL A 523 -30.14 36.42 19.38
N ALA A 524 -31.43 36.51 19.07
CA ALA A 524 -32.49 35.91 19.89
C ALA A 524 -32.40 34.37 19.92
N GLY A 525 -32.19 33.73 18.75
CA GLY A 525 -32.06 32.27 18.64
C GLY A 525 -30.86 31.72 19.43
N VAL A 526 -29.68 32.33 19.29
CA VAL A 526 -28.47 31.93 20.03
C VAL A 526 -28.65 32.12 21.54
N SER A 527 -29.31 33.20 21.96
CA SER A 527 -29.59 33.47 23.38
C SER A 527 -30.50 32.41 24.01
N LEU A 528 -31.54 31.95 23.28
CA LEU A 528 -32.41 30.85 23.72
C LEU A 528 -31.67 29.51 23.78
N LEU A 529 -30.79 29.21 22.82
CA LEU A 529 -29.98 27.99 22.83
C LEU A 529 -28.99 27.95 24.00
N LEU A 530 -28.31 29.07 24.28
CA LEU A 530 -27.40 29.20 25.42
C LEU A 530 -28.15 29.09 26.77
N PHE A 531 -29.35 29.66 26.87
CA PHE A 531 -30.20 29.52 28.06
C PHE A 531 -30.67 28.07 28.25
N GLY A 532 -31.07 27.39 27.18
CA GLY A 532 -31.39 25.96 27.18
C GLY A 532 -30.22 25.09 27.65
N TRP A 533 -29.02 25.31 27.09
CA TRP A 533 -27.78 24.64 27.53
C TRP A 533 -27.53 24.89 29.02
N PHE A 534 -27.62 26.13 29.49
CA PHE A 534 -27.39 26.48 30.90
C PHE A 534 -28.35 25.76 31.85
N LEU A 535 -29.65 25.67 31.51
CA LEU A 535 -30.65 24.93 32.29
C LEU A 535 -30.36 23.43 32.32
N VAL A 536 -30.06 22.82 31.16
CA VAL A 536 -29.68 21.39 31.08
C VAL A 536 -28.40 21.12 31.88
N GLY A 537 -27.40 21.98 31.77
CA GLY A 537 -26.15 21.93 32.55
C GLY A 537 -26.42 21.97 34.06
N ARG A 538 -27.28 22.88 34.52
CA ARG A 538 -27.71 22.95 35.94
C ARG A 538 -28.43 21.68 36.39
N MET A 539 -29.31 21.09 35.58
CA MET A 539 -29.97 19.82 35.90
C MET A 539 -29.00 18.63 35.95
N VAL A 540 -28.03 18.56 35.02
CA VAL A 540 -26.98 17.54 35.02
C VAL A 540 -26.07 17.68 36.23
N VAL A 541 -25.69 18.91 36.63
CA VAL A 541 -24.89 19.15 37.84
C VAL A 541 -25.67 18.79 39.12
N ARG A 542 -26.98 19.07 39.20
CA ARG A 542 -27.83 18.62 40.32
C ARG A 542 -27.86 17.08 40.40
N ARG A 543 -28.21 16.40 39.31
CA ARG A 543 -28.22 14.93 39.23
C ARG A 543 -26.85 14.31 39.54
N ARG A 544 -25.73 14.98 39.18
CA ARG A 544 -24.37 14.54 39.53
C ARG A 544 -24.03 14.77 41.00
N ARG A 545 -24.57 15.79 41.69
CA ARG A 545 -24.44 15.96 43.15
C ARG A 545 -25.30 14.94 43.91
N GLU A 546 -26.55 14.77 43.50
CA GLU A 546 -27.49 13.77 44.05
C GLU A 546 -26.86 12.35 43.98
N ARG A 547 -26.33 11.94 42.82
CA ARG A 547 -25.61 10.65 42.66
C ARG A 547 -24.29 10.53 43.44
N ARG A 548 -23.63 11.64 43.81
CA ARG A 548 -22.41 11.60 44.65
C ARG A 548 -22.76 11.36 46.12
N GLN A 549 -23.88 11.91 46.60
CA GLN A 549 -24.37 11.60 47.96
C GLN A 549 -24.79 10.12 48.08
N SER A 550 -25.45 9.55 47.06
CA SER A 550 -25.84 8.13 47.07
C SER A 550 -24.65 7.17 47.21
N LYS A 551 -23.48 7.47 46.60
CA LYS A 551 -22.29 6.62 46.73
C LYS A 551 -21.71 6.63 48.15
N MET A 552 -21.65 7.80 48.80
CA MET A 552 -21.16 7.92 50.18
C MET A 552 -22.02 7.15 51.19
N THR A 553 -23.30 6.88 50.90
CA THR A 553 -24.16 6.03 51.74
C THR A 553 -23.96 4.53 51.52
N GLN A 554 -23.32 4.11 50.42
CA GLN A 554 -23.13 2.71 50.08
C GLN A 554 -21.81 2.16 50.65
N ASP A 555 -20.71 2.90 50.52
CA ASP A 555 -19.41 2.53 51.11
C ASP A 555 -19.49 2.46 52.65
N ALA A 556 -20.27 3.36 53.27
CA ALA A 556 -20.54 3.37 54.71
C ALA A 556 -21.38 2.17 55.22
N ARG A 557 -22.01 1.39 54.33
CA ARG A 557 -22.73 0.14 54.69
C ARG A 557 -21.92 -1.12 54.39
N LEU A 558 -20.96 -1.08 53.47
CA LEU A 558 -20.08 -2.21 53.16
C LEU A 558 -19.02 -2.45 54.23
N TYR A 559 -18.66 -1.43 55.01
CA TYR A 559 -17.75 -1.57 56.17
C TYR A 559 -18.45 -1.98 57.49
N SER A 560 -19.78 -2.08 57.55
CA SER A 560 -20.52 -2.40 58.78
C SER A 560 -21.08 -3.83 58.85
N VAL A 561 -20.80 -4.69 57.87
CA VAL A 561 -21.38 -6.06 57.78
C VAL A 561 -20.32 -7.09 57.37
N SER A 562 -19.23 -7.21 58.14
CA SER A 562 -18.28 -8.34 58.03
C SER A 562 -17.46 -8.52 59.32
N SER A 563 -18.11 -8.90 60.43
CA SER A 563 -17.39 -9.24 61.68
C SER A 563 -18.22 -10.10 62.67
N THR A 564 -18.62 -11.31 62.27
CA THR A 564 -19.09 -12.37 63.20
C THR A 564 -18.95 -13.78 62.59
N ALA A 565 -17.76 -14.37 62.64
CA ALA A 565 -17.53 -15.83 62.56
C ALA A 565 -16.09 -16.13 62.99
N ALA A 566 -15.89 -16.97 64.01
CA ALA A 566 -14.56 -17.33 64.52
C ALA A 566 -14.15 -18.75 64.07
N PRO A 567 -12.87 -18.99 63.74
CA PRO A 567 -12.32 -20.35 63.66
C PRO A 567 -12.10 -20.93 65.08
N PRO A 568 -12.03 -22.27 65.22
CA PRO A 568 -11.88 -22.93 66.52
C PRO A 568 -10.48 -22.80 67.12
N SER A 569 -10.40 -23.06 68.43
CA SER A 569 -9.24 -22.86 69.29
C SER A 569 -8.04 -23.77 69.02
N MET A 570 -6.84 -23.19 69.08
CA MET A 570 -5.62 -23.80 69.65
C MET A 570 -5.01 -22.80 70.63
N ALA A 571 -4.48 -23.26 71.76
CA ALA A 571 -4.09 -22.40 72.87
C ALA A 571 -2.57 -22.42 73.14
N THR A 572 -1.98 -21.25 73.29
CA THR A 572 -0.75 -21.00 74.08
C THR A 572 -0.71 -19.53 74.53
N SER A 573 0.09 -19.26 75.56
CA SER A 573 0.11 -18.00 76.31
C SER A 573 1.37 -17.16 76.05
N ILE A 574 1.28 -15.85 76.35
CA ILE A 574 2.26 -14.98 77.06
C ILE A 574 2.14 -13.50 76.62
N GLU A 575 2.17 -12.60 77.61
CA GLU A 575 2.14 -11.12 77.56
C GLU A 575 3.58 -10.52 77.70
N PRO A 576 3.81 -9.19 77.80
CA PRO A 576 3.30 -8.03 77.03
C PRO A 576 4.41 -6.99 76.69
N SER A 577 4.07 -5.86 76.03
CA SER A 577 4.67 -4.49 76.12
C SER A 577 4.08 -3.62 74.98
N SER A 578 3.34 -2.50 75.16
CA SER A 578 3.71 -1.13 75.59
C SER A 578 4.98 -0.58 74.90
N TYR A 579 5.08 0.68 74.44
CA TYR A 579 4.45 1.99 74.76
C TYR A 579 3.88 2.66 73.46
N VAL A 580 2.99 3.68 73.41
CA VAL A 580 2.68 4.90 74.21
C VAL A 580 3.69 6.06 74.00
N ALA A 581 3.34 7.32 73.65
CA ALA A 581 2.17 7.91 72.98
C ALA A 581 2.47 9.36 72.52
N SER A 582 1.65 9.92 71.60
CA SER A 582 1.24 11.34 71.46
C SER A 582 2.24 12.52 71.54
N ARG A 583 2.11 13.52 70.63
CA ARG A 583 1.38 14.79 70.86
C ARG A 583 1.68 15.86 69.78
N TRP A 584 0.66 16.67 69.47
CA TRP A 584 0.64 17.78 68.49
C TRP A 584 1.62 18.94 68.74
N SER A 585 2.01 19.67 67.67
CA SER A 585 1.71 21.11 67.49
C SER A 585 2.05 21.66 66.08
N ARG A 586 1.55 22.87 65.78
CA ARG A 586 1.74 23.73 64.57
C ARG A 586 2.40 25.06 65.01
N PRO A 587 2.74 26.04 64.13
CA PRO A 587 3.18 25.99 62.71
C PRO A 587 4.44 26.86 62.46
N GLY A 588 5.04 26.87 61.26
CA GLY A 588 6.01 27.91 60.86
C GLY A 588 6.92 27.57 59.67
N SER A 589 7.49 28.61 59.06
CA SER A 589 8.54 28.65 58.02
C SER A 589 9.39 29.91 58.31
N PRO A 590 10.62 30.14 57.76
CA PRO A 590 11.33 29.41 56.69
C PRO A 590 12.84 29.15 56.90
N GLN A 591 13.48 28.62 55.84
CA GLN A 591 14.90 28.78 55.42
C GLN A 591 16.08 27.98 56.06
N GLU A 592 16.79 27.26 55.16
CA GLU A 592 18.26 27.15 55.02
C GLU A 592 19.10 26.25 55.99
N PRO A 593 20.40 25.92 55.70
CA PRO A 593 20.83 24.51 55.63
C PRO A 593 22.06 24.14 56.49
N SER A 594 22.49 22.86 56.44
CA SER A 594 23.86 22.43 56.82
C SER A 594 24.23 21.04 56.25
N GLU A 595 25.50 20.64 56.37
CA GLU A 595 26.12 19.46 55.72
C GLU A 595 26.45 18.27 56.67
N LEU A 596 26.75 17.10 56.07
CA LEU A 596 27.83 16.09 56.31
C LEU A 596 28.49 15.93 57.72
N PRO A 597 29.01 14.72 58.11
CA PRO A 597 30.14 14.07 57.38
C PRO A 597 30.39 12.53 57.47
N SER A 598 31.34 12.09 56.63
CA SER A 598 32.27 10.91 56.71
C SER A 598 31.72 9.46 56.73
N GLN A 599 32.18 8.49 55.92
CA GLN A 599 33.54 8.01 55.49
C GLN A 599 34.28 7.17 56.55
N PRO A 600 35.20 6.23 56.17
CA PRO A 600 35.64 5.75 54.83
C PRO A 600 35.38 4.22 54.66
N ASN A 601 35.82 3.43 53.66
CA ASN A 601 36.56 3.53 52.36
C ASN A 601 36.18 2.27 51.51
N GLY A 602 36.61 2.00 50.26
CA GLY A 602 37.38 2.78 49.28
C GLY A 602 37.74 1.98 48.00
N HIS A 603 37.76 2.66 46.84
CA HIS A 603 38.37 2.28 45.53
C HIS A 603 37.89 1.02 44.76
N ALA A 604 37.80 1.01 43.40
CA ALA A 604 37.96 2.08 42.40
C ALA A 604 37.32 1.74 41.02
N ARG A 605 37.08 2.79 40.19
CA ARG A 605 36.69 2.82 38.75
C ARG A 605 35.30 2.22 38.40
N GLY A 606 34.48 2.80 37.52
CA GLY A 606 34.47 4.09 36.80
C GLY A 606 33.24 4.11 35.86
N VAL A 607 32.29 5.07 35.93
CA VAL A 607 32.31 6.44 35.37
C VAL A 607 32.31 6.45 33.83
N LEU A 608 31.37 7.07 33.10
CA LEU A 608 30.02 7.64 33.35
C LEU A 608 29.24 7.60 31.98
N GLY A 609 27.92 7.74 31.86
CA GLY A 609 27.15 9.01 31.99
C GLY A 609 27.62 10.05 30.95
N ALA A 610 27.03 10.28 29.77
CA ALA A 610 25.63 10.39 29.33
C ALA A 610 24.89 11.63 29.85
N VAL A 611 24.67 12.63 28.97
CA VAL A 611 23.42 13.41 28.70
C VAL A 611 23.73 14.62 27.77
N SER A 612 22.70 15.12 27.09
CA SER A 612 22.63 16.19 26.09
C SER A 612 23.33 17.52 26.38
N GLU A 613 23.64 18.29 25.33
CA GLU A 613 23.12 19.67 25.15
C GLU A 613 23.24 20.21 23.70
N LEU A 614 22.59 21.35 23.42
CA LEU A 614 22.54 22.05 22.12
C LEU A 614 23.49 23.27 22.08
N PRO A 615 24.09 23.61 20.91
CA PRO A 615 24.68 24.93 20.65
C PRO A 615 23.76 25.86 19.82
N PRO A 616 23.99 27.20 19.80
CA PRO A 616 22.98 28.20 19.38
C PRO A 616 23.26 28.89 18.03
N THR A 617 22.49 29.97 17.74
CA THR A 617 22.49 30.75 16.49
C THR A 617 23.05 32.19 16.63
N GLY A 618 23.59 32.73 15.52
CA GLY A 618 24.07 34.12 15.36
C GLY A 618 25.57 34.33 15.60
N GLY A 619 26.29 35.23 14.91
CA GLY A 619 25.90 36.05 13.75
C GLY A 619 27.01 37.04 13.30
N GLU A 620 27.12 37.24 11.97
CA GLU A 620 27.84 38.31 11.22
C GLU A 620 29.39 38.49 11.26
N ASP A 621 29.87 39.11 10.17
CA ASP A 621 31.17 39.75 9.83
C ASP A 621 32.53 39.01 9.87
N GLY A 622 33.34 39.23 8.79
CA GLY A 622 34.77 39.54 9.03
C GLY A 622 35.90 39.11 8.07
N ILE A 623 35.82 39.37 6.75
CA ILE A 623 37.00 39.70 5.90
C ILE A 623 38.04 38.57 5.54
N LYS A 624 38.69 38.77 4.37
CA LYS A 624 39.70 37.94 3.68
C LYS A 624 41.14 38.50 3.88
N PRO A 625 42.25 37.77 3.62
CA PRO A 625 42.61 37.20 2.30
C PRO A 625 42.31 35.72 2.08
#